data_AF-A0A395JMM7-F1
#
_entry.id   AF-A0A395JMM7-F1
#
_cell.length_a   1.000
_cell.length_b   1.000
_cell.length_c   1.000
_cell.angle_alpha   90.00
_cell.angle_beta   90.00
_cell.angle_gamma   90.00
#
_symmetry.space_group_name_H-M   'P 1'
#
loop_
_entity.id
_entity.type
_entity.pdbx_description
1 polymer ?
#
loop_
_entity_poly.entity_id
_entity_poly.type
_entity_poly.pdbx_seq_one_letter_code
_entity_poly.pdbx_strand_id
1 'polypeptide(L)'
;MGIVVTLAMLIGLVILRPTPWRAELELSAPHTLQVFGGACVALLGVWNLGYGLRHLGEFWGWAAALSGLVMISAAMLIAALNRLNSSQRSSAILRYRGLITFALAGFFLLYSVTLVLLNFGFPIIR
;
A
#
# COMPACT_ATOMS: atom_id res chain seq x y z
N MET A 1 -2.90 15.92 -2.13
CA MET A 1 -3.12 14.49 -2.46
C MET A 1 -1.96 13.61 -1.98
N GLY A 2 -0.71 13.90 -2.34
CA GLY A 2 0.45 13.03 -2.08
C GLY A 2 0.64 12.58 -0.62
N ILE A 3 0.54 13.48 0.36
CA ILE A 3 0.77 13.16 1.79
C ILE A 3 -0.21 12.06 2.28
N VAL A 4 -1.50 12.21 1.98
CA VAL A 4 -2.54 11.27 2.42
C VAL A 4 -2.31 9.88 1.81
N VAL A 5 -1.97 9.84 0.53
CA VAL A 5 -1.65 8.59 -0.19
C VAL A 5 -0.39 7.93 0.39
N THR A 6 0.63 8.73 0.73
CA THR A 6 1.88 8.26 1.34
C THR A 6 1.62 7.63 2.72
N LEU A 7 0.78 8.25 3.55
CA LEU A 7 0.40 7.71 4.85
C LEU A 7 -0.41 6.42 4.71
N ALA A 8 -1.30 6.34 3.72
CA ALA A 8 -2.04 5.12 3.44
C ALA A 8 -1.12 3.96 3.02
N MET A 9 -0.15 4.22 2.14
CA MET A 9 0.87 3.24 1.76
C MET A 9 1.68 2.79 2.97
N LEU A 10 2.06 3.71 3.86
CA LEU A 10 2.76 3.38 5.10
C LEU A 10 1.92 2.44 5.99
N ILE A 11 0.63 2.72 6.16
CA ILE A 11 -0.29 1.83 6.90
C ILE A 11 -0.31 0.43 6.28
N GLY A 12 -0.46 0.35 4.95
CA GLY A 12 -0.44 -0.93 4.22
C GLY A 12 0.87 -1.69 4.41
N LEU A 13 2.02 -1.01 4.38
CA LEU A 13 3.34 -1.59 4.63
C LEU A 13 3.49 -2.12 6.05
N VAL A 14 3.03 -1.35 7.05
CA VAL A 14 3.09 -1.76 8.46
C VAL A 14 2.26 -3.03 8.68
N ILE A 15 1.06 -3.11 8.10
CA ILE A 15 0.18 -4.29 8.21
C ILE A 15 0.77 -5.50 7.45
N LEU A 16 1.30 -5.28 6.24
CA LEU A 16 1.80 -6.35 5.37
C LEU A 16 3.25 -6.80 5.66
N ARG A 17 4.01 -6.07 6.49
CA ARG A 17 5.44 -6.29 6.77
C ARG A 17 5.79 -7.78 6.93
N PRO A 18 6.60 -8.37 6.03
CA PRO A 18 7.09 -9.74 6.16
C PRO A 18 8.17 -9.77 7.23
N THR A 19 7.79 -9.91 8.50
CA THR A 19 8.77 -10.22 9.55
C THR A 19 9.12 -11.71 9.48
N PRO A 20 10.41 -12.08 9.40
CA PRO A 20 10.84 -13.47 9.57
C PRO A 20 10.51 -14.01 10.97
N TRP A 21 10.18 -13.12 11.92
CA TRP A 21 9.86 -13.41 13.31
C TRP A 21 8.35 -13.39 13.58
N ARG A 22 7.53 -13.69 12.56
CA ARG A 22 6.06 -13.73 12.69
C ARG A 22 5.53 -14.90 13.54
N ALA A 23 6.41 -15.64 14.21
CA ALA A 23 6.05 -16.55 15.30
C ALA A 23 5.83 -15.81 16.63
N GLU A 24 6.43 -14.62 16.84
CA GLU A 24 6.29 -13.85 18.10
C GLU A 24 5.26 -12.71 18.00
N LEU A 25 4.69 -12.49 16.81
CA LEU A 25 3.73 -11.43 16.51
C LEU A 25 2.30 -11.95 16.30
N GLU A 26 1.93 -13.04 16.98
CA GLU A 26 0.51 -13.32 17.23
C GLU A 26 -0.13 -12.23 18.12
N LEU A 27 0.69 -11.41 18.80
CA LEU A 27 0.29 -10.11 19.33
C LEU A 27 0.89 -8.99 18.46
N SER A 28 0.07 -8.03 18.00
CA SER A 28 0.35 -6.56 18.04
C SER A 28 -0.31 -5.72 16.93
N ALA A 29 -1.29 -6.23 16.18
CA ALA A 29 -2.28 -5.36 15.54
C ALA A 29 -3.67 -5.94 15.80
N PRO A 30 -4.51 -5.29 16.63
CA PRO A 30 -5.86 -5.77 16.88
C PRO A 30 -6.57 -5.95 15.53
N HIS A 31 -7.39 -6.99 15.41
CA HIS A 31 -8.14 -7.29 14.18
C HIS A 31 -8.84 -6.03 13.63
N THR A 32 -9.34 -5.18 14.52
CA THR A 32 -9.91 -3.85 14.22
C THR A 32 -8.96 -2.94 13.43
N LEU A 33 -7.67 -2.87 13.78
CA LEU A 33 -6.68 -2.04 13.10
C LEU A 33 -6.34 -2.59 11.71
N GLN A 34 -6.35 -3.90 11.53
CA GLN A 34 -6.12 -4.52 10.23
C GLN A 34 -7.33 -4.33 9.30
N VAL A 35 -8.55 -4.45 9.83
CA VAL A 35 -9.78 -4.20 9.07
C VAL A 35 -9.92 -2.72 8.73
N PHE A 36 -9.77 -1.84 9.71
CA PHE A 36 -9.88 -0.40 9.52
C PHE A 36 -8.76 0.13 8.62
N GLY A 37 -7.51 -0.27 8.89
CA GLY A 37 -6.36 0.08 8.05
C GLY A 37 -6.50 -0.45 6.63
N GLY A 38 -6.93 -1.70 6.46
CA GLY A 38 -7.24 -2.28 5.15
C GLY A 38 -8.33 -1.51 4.40
N ALA A 39 -9.40 -1.11 5.09
CA ALA A 39 -10.48 -0.30 4.50
C ALA A 39 -9.98 1.10 4.10
N CYS A 40 -9.19 1.77 4.94
CA CYS A 40 -8.58 3.05 4.59
C CYS A 40 -7.68 2.94 3.36
N VAL A 41 -6.82 1.91 3.31
CA VAL A 41 -5.95 1.64 2.16
C VAL A 41 -6.77 1.38 0.89
N ALA A 42 -7.89 0.64 0.99
CA ALA A 42 -8.77 0.40 -0.15
C ALA A 42 -9.44 1.69 -0.65
N LEU A 43 -10.04 2.48 0.24
CA LEU A 43 -10.75 3.71 -0.12
C LEU A 43 -9.80 4.74 -0.73
N LEU A 44 -8.63 4.92 -0.13
CA LEU A 44 -7.61 5.83 -0.65
C LEU A 44 -6.97 5.29 -1.94
N GLY A 45 -6.88 3.97 -2.10
CA GLY A 45 -6.45 3.34 -3.34
C GLY A 45 -7.43 3.59 -4.50
N VAL A 46 -8.73 3.46 -4.26
CA VAL A 46 -9.79 3.76 -5.24
C VAL A 46 -9.80 5.25 -5.59
N TRP A 47 -9.67 6.13 -4.59
CA TRP A 47 -9.51 7.57 -4.84
C TRP A 47 -8.30 7.84 -5.74
N ASN A 48 -7.15 7.28 -5.39
CA ASN A 48 -5.89 7.52 -6.11
C ASN A 48 -5.94 6.97 -7.55
N LEU A 49 -6.58 5.82 -7.74
CA LEU A 49 -6.87 5.27 -9.06
C LEU A 49 -7.80 6.19 -9.86
N GLY A 50 -8.88 6.68 -9.24
CA GLY A 50 -9.81 7.62 -9.89
C GLY A 50 -9.14 8.93 -10.29
N TYR A 51 -8.21 9.43 -9.48
CA TYR A 51 -7.38 10.58 -9.84
C TYR A 51 -6.45 10.26 -11.02
N GLY A 52 -5.74 9.13 -10.96
CA GLY A 52 -4.81 8.70 -12.01
C GLY A 52 -5.49 8.51 -13.36
N LEU A 53 -6.69 7.91 -13.37
CA LEU A 53 -7.50 7.73 -14.59
C LEU A 53 -7.94 9.06 -15.23
N ARG A 54 -8.08 10.13 -14.44
CA ARG A 54 -8.42 11.47 -14.94
C ARG A 54 -7.23 12.25 -15.47
N HIS A 55 -6.01 11.85 -15.11
CA HIS A 55 -4.75 12.51 -15.50
C HIS A 55 -3.85 11.59 -16.33
N LEU A 56 -4.46 10.63 -17.06
CA LEU A 56 -3.73 9.75 -17.97
C LEU A 56 -3.06 10.60 -19.05
N GLY A 57 -1.73 10.57 -19.10
CA GLY A 57 -0.92 11.44 -19.96
C GLY A 57 0.18 12.17 -19.20
N GLU A 58 0.01 12.34 -17.89
CA GLU A 58 1.04 12.88 -16.99
C GLU A 58 1.76 11.75 -16.25
N PHE A 59 3.03 11.96 -15.92
CA PHE A 59 3.81 10.99 -15.13
C PHE A 59 3.10 10.68 -13.79
N TRP A 60 2.58 11.71 -13.13
CA TRP A 60 1.87 11.59 -11.86
C TRP A 60 0.50 10.92 -11.99
N GLY A 61 -0.16 11.02 -13.14
CA GLY A 61 -1.39 10.28 -13.42
C GLY A 61 -1.15 8.78 -13.51
N TRP A 62 -0.09 8.36 -14.21
CA TRP A 62 0.32 6.95 -14.27
C TRP A 62 0.76 6.41 -12.90
N ALA A 63 1.56 7.19 -12.17
CA ALA A 63 1.99 6.84 -10.83
C ALA A 63 0.79 6.68 -9.87
N ALA A 64 -0.20 7.58 -9.93
CA ALA A 64 -1.42 7.50 -9.13
C ALA A 64 -2.29 6.29 -9.51
N ALA A 65 -2.44 5.99 -10.80
CA ALA A 65 -3.20 4.84 -11.26
C ALA A 65 -2.58 3.50 -10.81
N LEU A 66 -1.28 3.31 -11.07
CA LEU A 66 -0.57 2.09 -10.71
C LEU A 66 -0.51 1.90 -9.20
N SER A 67 -0.19 2.96 -8.46
CA SER A 67 -0.11 2.89 -7.01
C SER A 67 -1.47 2.69 -6.34
N GLY A 68 -2.55 3.25 -6.92
CA GLY A 68 -3.93 2.97 -6.50
C GLY A 68 -4.30 1.49 -6.68
N LEU A 69 -3.94 0.88 -7.82
CA LEU A 69 -4.12 -0.56 -8.06
C LEU A 69 -3.35 -1.41 -7.03
N VAL A 70 -2.09 -1.04 -6.76
CA VAL A 70 -1.28 -1.74 -5.74
C VAL A 70 -1.90 -1.61 -4.35
N MET A 71 -2.40 -0.44 -3.96
CA MET A 71 -3.11 -0.26 -2.69
C MET A 71 -4.38 -1.11 -2.59
N ILE A 72 -5.18 -1.18 -3.65
CA ILE A 72 -6.37 -2.04 -3.69
C ILE A 72 -5.98 -3.51 -3.53
N SER A 73 -4.95 -3.98 -4.25
CA SER A 73 -4.46 -5.35 -4.13
C SER A 73 -3.90 -5.66 -2.73
N ALA A 74 -3.25 -4.68 -2.09
CA ALA A 74 -2.78 -4.77 -0.72
C ALA A 74 -3.94 -4.94 0.26
N ALA A 75 -5.01 -4.16 0.11
CA ALA A 75 -6.21 -4.28 0.93
C ALA A 75 -6.92 -5.63 0.76
N MET A 76 -7.05 -6.12 -0.48
CA MET A 76 -7.59 -7.45 -0.76
C MET A 76 -6.75 -8.56 -0.12
N LEU A 77 -5.43 -8.43 -0.18
CA LEU A 77 -4.51 -9.37 0.46
C LEU A 77 -4.63 -9.34 1.99
N ILE A 78 -4.76 -8.16 2.62
CA ILE A 78 -5.01 -8.02 4.06
C ILE A 78 -6.32 -8.74 4.43
N ALA A 79 -7.39 -8.51 3.68
CA ALA A 79 -8.68 -9.17 3.89
C ALA A 79 -8.60 -10.70 3.74
N ALA A 80 -7.87 -11.20 2.73
CA ALA A 80 -7.66 -12.62 2.52
C ALA A 80 -6.86 -13.26 3.67
N LEU A 81 -5.80 -12.59 4.14
CA LEU A 81 -4.97 -13.07 5.25
C LEU A 81 -5.71 -13.12 6.59
N ASN A 82 -6.72 -12.27 6.78
CA ASN A 82 -7.59 -12.26 7.98
C ASN A 82 -8.63 -13.38 7.97
N ARG A 83 -9.09 -13.81 6.78
CA ARG A 83 -10.07 -14.90 6.65
C ARG A 83 -9.44 -16.29 6.65
N LEU A 84 -8.21 -16.40 6.17
CA LEU A 84 -7.52 -17.69 6.03
C LEU A 84 -6.79 -18.08 7.31
N ASN A 85 -7.07 -19.29 7.79
CA ASN A 85 -6.31 -19.91 8.87
C ASN A 85 -4.84 -20.10 8.45
N SER A 86 -3.93 -20.12 9.42
CA SER A 86 -2.48 -20.30 9.18
C SER A 86 -2.17 -21.54 8.32
N SER A 87 -2.92 -22.63 8.51
CA SER A 87 -2.82 -23.89 7.74
C SER A 87 -3.29 -23.77 6.28
N GLN A 88 -4.18 -22.83 5.95
CA GLN A 88 -4.72 -22.65 4.59
C GLN A 88 -3.91 -21.64 3.75
N ARG A 89 -2.84 -21.06 4.30
CA ARG A 89 -2.00 -20.10 3.58
C ARG A 89 -1.07 -20.82 2.61
N SER A 90 -1.49 -20.89 1.35
CA SER A 90 -0.66 -21.39 0.25
C SER A 90 0.62 -20.54 0.07
N SER A 91 1.71 -21.18 -0.37
CA SER A 91 2.97 -20.53 -0.73
C SER A 91 2.80 -19.43 -1.78
N ALA A 92 1.78 -19.54 -2.64
CA ALA A 92 1.40 -18.53 -3.61
C ALA A 92 0.97 -17.20 -2.96
N ILE A 93 0.20 -17.25 -1.86
CA ILE A 93 -0.28 -16.07 -1.14
C ILE A 93 0.89 -15.36 -0.45
N LEU A 94 1.83 -16.13 0.12
CA LEU A 94 3.04 -15.60 0.73
C LEU A 94 3.96 -14.94 -0.30
N ARG A 95 4.09 -15.53 -1.49
CA ARG A 95 4.85 -14.94 -2.61
C ARG A 95 4.19 -13.65 -3.12
N TYR A 96 2.88 -13.67 -3.30
CA TYR A 96 2.11 -12.50 -3.72
C TYR A 96 2.21 -11.37 -2.69
N ARG A 97 2.21 -11.71 -1.40
CA ARG A 97 2.47 -10.74 -0.32
C ARG A 97 3.82 -10.06 -0.44
N GLY A 98 4.88 -10.81 -0.71
CA GLY A 98 6.21 -10.24 -0.93
C GLY A 98 6.21 -9.23 -2.09
N LEU A 99 5.62 -9.61 -3.22
CA LEU A 99 5.51 -8.76 -4.41
C LEU A 99 4.73 -7.47 -4.14
N ILE A 100 3.54 -7.58 -3.54
CA ILE A 100 2.70 -6.41 -3.23
C ILE A 100 3.37 -5.50 -2.21
N THR A 101 4.02 -6.06 -1.18
CA THR A 101 4.74 -5.26 -0.20
C THR A 101 5.90 -4.51 -0.84
N PHE A 102 6.65 -5.15 -1.74
CA PHE A 102 7.75 -4.51 -2.46
C PHE A 102 7.26 -3.41 -3.40
N ALA A 103 6.20 -3.67 -4.17
CA ALA A 103 5.59 -2.67 -5.04
C ALA A 103 5.07 -1.46 -4.23
N LEU A 104 4.39 -1.71 -3.11
CA LEU A 104 3.88 -0.68 -2.23
C LEU A 104 5.02 0.14 -1.60
N ALA A 105 6.15 -0.49 -1.27
CA ALA A 105 7.34 0.18 -0.77
C ALA A 105 7.98 1.08 -1.83
N GLY A 106 8.06 0.61 -3.08
CA GLY A 106 8.56 1.39 -4.21
C GLY A 106 7.74 2.66 -4.43
N PHE A 107 6.40 2.55 -4.44
CA PHE A 107 5.51 3.71 -4.57
C PHE A 107 5.56 4.63 -3.34
N PHE A 108 5.64 4.08 -2.14
CA PHE A 108 5.81 4.87 -0.92
C PHE A 108 7.09 5.72 -0.97
N LEU A 109 8.21 5.13 -1.39
CA LEU A 109 9.48 5.85 -1.54
C LEU A 109 9.38 6.94 -2.62
N LEU A 110 8.79 6.62 -3.77
CA LEU A 110 8.56 7.59 -4.84
C LEU A 110 7.77 8.81 -4.34
N TYR A 111 6.65 8.58 -3.66
CA TYR A 111 5.82 9.66 -3.10
C TYR A 111 6.52 10.41 -1.95
N SER A 112 7.22 9.70 -1.06
CA SER A 112 7.92 10.33 0.07
C SER A 112 9.06 11.22 -0.39
N VAL A 113 9.91 10.74 -1.30
CA VAL A 113 11.02 11.54 -1.86
C VAL A 113 10.49 12.78 -2.55
N THR A 114 9.42 12.66 -3.33
CA THR A 114 8.85 13.81 -4.05
C THR A 114 8.20 14.84 -3.13
N LEU A 115 7.56 14.41 -2.03
CA LEU A 115 7.09 15.34 -1.00
C LEU A 115 8.24 16.07 -0.31
N VAL A 116 9.35 15.38 -0.03
CA VAL A 116 10.54 16.00 0.56
C VAL A 116 11.15 17.01 -0.41
N LEU A 117 11.32 16.64 -1.69
CA LEU A 117 11.84 17.54 -2.73
C LEU A 117 10.96 18.79 -2.90
N LEU A 118 9.63 18.62 -2.90
CA LEU A 118 8.67 19.70 -2.94
C LEU A 118 8.82 20.65 -1.74
N ASN A 119 9.04 20.11 -0.55
CA ASN A 119 9.24 20.92 0.66
C ASN A 119 10.54 21.75 0.58
N PHE A 120 11.57 21.22 -0.08
CA PHE A 120 12.81 21.95 -0.37
C PHE A 120 12.72 22.87 -1.61
N GLY A 121 11.57 22.94 -2.29
CA GLY A 121 11.35 23.83 -3.44
C GLY A 121 11.94 23.32 -4.76
N PHE A 122 12.36 22.05 -4.86
CA PHE A 122 12.85 21.48 -6.10
C PHE A 122 11.71 21.20 -7.10
N PRO A 123 11.95 21.38 -8.41
CA PRO A 123 10.96 21.06 -9.43
C PRO A 123 10.74 19.54 -9.51
N ILE A 124 9.47 19.13 -9.58
CA ILE A 124 9.09 17.75 -9.80
C ILE A 124 9.15 17.42 -11.31
N ILE A 125 9.47 16.17 -11.64
CA ILE A 125 9.34 15.62 -12.99
C ILE A 125 7.87 15.83 -13.43
N ARG A 126 7.68 16.54 -14.56
CA ARG A 126 6.36 16.81 -15.15
C ARG A 126 5.87 15.59 -15.93
#